data_AF-A0A4Y2T4T3-F1
#
_entry.id   AF-A0A4Y2T4T3-F1
#
_cell.length_a   1.000
_cell.length_b   1.000
_cell.length_c   1.000
_cell.angle_alpha   90.00
_cell.angle_beta   90.00
_cell.angle_gamma   90.00
#
_symmetry.space_group_name_H-M   'P 1'
#
loop_
_entity.id
_entity.type
_entity.pdbx_description
1 polymer ?
#
loop_
_entity_poly.entity_id
_entity_poly.type
_entity_poly.pdbx_seq_one_letter_code
_entity_poly.pdbx_strand_id
1 'polypeptide(L)'
;MKDGFAERFKQFKTNKSTLAFIVNPLNTNTNEINIDPFGIDARSLQMQFLDLKTKDSWSGKFTELKSKLEEWEVQKCVHIAQHEWTALKEIPLVEAHILGAWNGLPECCSEVKKLAYGVLTIFGSTHSCEQAFSCMNIIKNKVRSQLTNKNLESCLKLKTSYKPDLIKLSKGMQSQCSH
;
A
#
# COMPACT_ATOMS: atom_id res chain seq x y z
N MET A 1 3.11 25.12 -4.21
CA MET A 1 3.35 23.71 -4.63
C MET A 1 3.65 22.82 -3.41
N LYS A 2 4.44 23.28 -2.42
CA LYS A 2 4.69 22.55 -1.17
C LYS A 2 3.45 22.35 -0.28
N ASP A 3 2.58 23.37 -0.15
CA ASP A 3 1.41 23.28 0.74
C ASP A 3 0.39 22.25 0.25
N GLY A 4 0.21 22.15 -1.07
CA GLY A 4 -0.65 21.14 -1.69
C GLY A 4 -0.10 19.71 -1.59
N PHE A 5 1.21 19.53 -1.44
CA PHE A 5 1.80 18.20 -1.19
C PHE A 5 1.53 17.77 0.25
N ALA A 6 1.81 18.63 1.23
CA ALA A 6 1.56 18.32 2.64
C ALA A 6 0.09 17.99 2.95
N GLU A 7 -0.85 18.73 2.34
CA GLU A 7 -2.29 18.46 2.45
C GLU A 7 -2.69 17.09 1.86
N ARG A 8 -2.08 16.66 0.74
CA ARG A 8 -2.38 15.37 0.10
C ARG A 8 -1.99 14.16 0.96
N PHE A 9 -0.92 14.27 1.75
CA PHE A 9 -0.46 13.19 2.64
C PHE A 9 -0.96 13.33 4.08
N LYS A 10 -1.84 14.31 4.35
CA LYS A 10 -2.43 14.52 5.68
C LYS A 10 -3.17 13.28 6.19
N GLN A 11 -3.79 12.52 5.29
CA GLN A 11 -4.48 11.27 5.62
C GLN A 11 -3.55 10.18 6.17
N PHE A 12 -2.27 10.14 5.75
CA PHE A 12 -1.30 9.22 6.34
C PHE A 12 -0.95 9.60 7.77
N LYS A 13 -0.97 10.90 8.09
CA LYS A 13 -0.78 11.38 9.47
C LYS A 13 -1.97 11.02 10.35
N THR A 14 -3.19 11.11 9.83
CA THR A 14 -4.41 10.74 10.59
C THR A 14 -4.56 9.23 10.76
N ASN A 15 -4.06 8.42 9.83
CA ASN A 15 -4.11 6.96 9.89
C ASN A 15 -2.84 6.33 10.49
N LYS A 16 -2.06 7.09 11.28
CA LYS A 16 -0.77 6.62 11.82
C LYS A 16 -0.90 5.28 12.56
N SER A 17 -1.92 5.11 13.39
CA SER A 17 -2.15 3.87 14.14
C SER A 17 -2.48 2.69 13.20
N THR A 18 -3.29 2.91 12.16
CA THR A 18 -3.56 1.91 11.10
C THR A 18 -2.29 1.50 10.35
N LEU A 19 -1.37 2.42 10.08
CA LEU A 19 -0.11 2.10 9.40
C LEU A 19 0.87 1.36 10.33
N ALA A 20 0.94 1.78 11.59
CA ALA A 20 1.80 1.16 12.61
C ALA A 20 1.39 -0.28 12.93
N PHE A 21 0.12 -0.64 12.69
CA PHE A 21 -0.41 -2.00 12.86
C PHE A 21 0.42 -3.07 12.15
N ILE A 22 0.92 -2.79 10.94
CA ILE A 22 1.66 -3.75 10.13
C ILE A 22 2.97 -4.20 10.78
N VAL A 23 3.65 -3.26 11.45
CA VAL A 23 4.97 -3.48 12.04
C VAL A 23 4.91 -3.76 13.54
N ASN A 24 3.82 -3.35 14.20
CA ASN A 24 3.67 -3.45 15.64
C ASN A 24 2.21 -3.80 16.04
N PRO A 25 1.69 -4.95 15.56
CA PRO A 25 0.28 -5.27 15.73
C PRO A 25 -0.10 -5.40 17.19
N LEU A 26 0.73 -6.02 18.03
CA LEU A 26 0.41 -6.28 19.44
C LEU A 26 0.22 -5.00 20.29
N ASN A 27 0.92 -3.92 19.96
CA ASN A 27 0.83 -2.68 20.73
C ASN A 27 -0.12 -1.65 20.11
N THR A 28 -0.77 -1.98 18.98
CA THR A 28 -1.68 -1.06 18.33
C THR A 28 -3.01 -1.01 19.07
N ASN A 29 -3.50 0.20 19.36
CA ASN A 29 -4.83 0.41 19.91
C ASN A 29 -5.88 0.17 18.81
N THR A 30 -6.67 -0.89 18.94
CA THR A 30 -7.72 -1.23 17.95
C THR A 30 -8.77 -0.15 17.77
N ASN A 31 -8.99 0.69 18.79
CA ASN A 31 -9.97 1.77 18.72
C ASN A 31 -9.49 2.95 17.85
N GLU A 32 -8.18 3.04 17.60
CA GLU A 32 -7.58 4.06 16.75
C GLU A 32 -7.30 3.57 15.32
N ILE A 33 -7.56 2.28 15.05
CA ILE A 33 -7.43 1.74 13.70
C ILE A 33 -8.63 2.20 12.88
N ASN A 34 -8.37 3.01 11.87
CA ASN A 34 -9.35 3.32 10.83
C ASN A 34 -9.56 2.08 9.94
N ILE A 35 -10.72 1.46 10.06
CA ILE A 35 -11.12 0.24 9.34
C ILE A 35 -12.07 0.51 8.16
N ASP A 36 -12.65 1.71 8.09
CA ASP A 36 -13.68 2.08 7.09
C ASP A 36 -13.23 1.84 5.64
N PRO A 37 -11.98 2.14 5.24
CA PRO A 37 -11.54 1.94 3.86
C PRO A 37 -11.48 0.47 3.43
N PHE A 38 -11.50 -0.47 4.37
CA PHE A 38 -11.23 -1.89 4.11
C PHE A 38 -12.48 -2.78 4.21
N GLY A 39 -13.63 -2.23 4.59
CA GLY A 39 -14.88 -3.00 4.72
C GLY A 39 -14.81 -4.10 5.79
N ILE A 40 -14.13 -3.80 6.90
CA ILE A 40 -13.87 -4.76 7.99
C ILE A 40 -14.94 -4.63 9.07
N ASP A 41 -15.36 -5.76 9.64
CA ASP A 41 -16.25 -5.78 10.79
C ASP A 41 -15.47 -5.48 12.10
N ALA A 42 -15.83 -4.38 12.76
CA ALA A 42 -15.14 -3.91 13.96
C ALA A 42 -15.18 -4.92 15.11
N ARG A 43 -16.32 -5.58 15.31
CA ARG A 43 -16.51 -6.53 16.42
C ARG A 43 -15.67 -7.79 16.22
N SER A 44 -15.73 -8.35 15.02
CA SER A 44 -14.93 -9.50 14.62
C SER A 44 -13.43 -9.19 14.69
N LEU A 45 -13.01 -8.01 14.22
CA LEU A 45 -11.62 -7.57 14.33
C LEU A 45 -11.15 -7.53 15.78
N GLN A 46 -11.93 -6.92 16.68
CA GLN A 46 -11.58 -6.85 18.11
C GLN A 46 -11.45 -8.23 18.75
N MET A 47 -12.38 -9.16 18.46
CA MET A 47 -12.30 -10.52 18.98
C MET A 47 -11.09 -11.29 18.43
N GLN A 48 -10.86 -11.26 17.12
CA GLN A 48 -9.72 -11.93 16.49
C GLN A 48 -8.39 -11.35 17.00
N PHE A 49 -8.33 -10.05 17.29
CA PHE A 49 -7.14 -9.41 17.81
C PHE A 49 -6.86 -9.77 19.27
N LEU A 50 -7.91 -9.92 20.10
CA LEU A 50 -7.77 -10.41 21.46
C LEU A 50 -7.24 -11.87 21.47
N ASP A 51 -7.78 -12.72 20.60
CA ASP A 51 -7.29 -14.10 20.41
C ASP A 51 -5.82 -14.10 19.93
N LEU A 52 -5.46 -13.19 19.03
CA LEU A 52 -4.09 -13.07 18.54
C LEU A 52 -3.10 -12.65 19.63
N LYS A 53 -3.52 -11.76 20.54
CA LYS A 53 -2.72 -11.31 21.69
C LYS A 53 -2.53 -12.38 22.76
N THR A 54 -3.54 -13.22 22.95
CA THR A 54 -3.56 -14.26 23.99
C THR A 54 -2.90 -15.57 23.53
N LYS A 55 -2.76 -15.79 22.22
CA LYS A 55 -2.01 -16.91 21.66
C LYS A 55 -0.51 -16.66 21.67
N ASP A 56 0.18 -17.33 22.59
CA ASP A 56 1.64 -17.27 22.78
C ASP A 56 2.45 -17.57 21.49
N SER A 57 1.91 -18.39 20.58
CA SER A 57 2.58 -18.72 19.32
C SER A 57 2.70 -17.54 18.35
N TRP A 58 1.78 -16.57 18.42
CA TRP A 58 1.74 -15.42 17.51
C TRP A 58 2.36 -14.18 18.10
N SER A 59 2.20 -13.98 19.42
CA SER A 59 2.86 -12.89 20.13
C SER A 59 4.38 -12.96 19.96
N GLY A 60 4.97 -14.16 20.07
CA GLY A 60 6.39 -14.40 19.82
C GLY A 60 6.81 -14.06 18.39
N LYS A 61 6.09 -14.56 17.37
CA LYS A 61 6.39 -14.31 15.94
C LYS A 61 6.35 -12.82 15.59
N PHE A 62 5.36 -12.07 16.07
CA PHE A 62 5.27 -10.63 15.80
C PHE A 62 6.31 -9.83 16.58
N THR A 63 6.70 -10.27 17.77
CA THR A 63 7.81 -9.66 18.51
C THR A 63 9.12 -9.85 17.77
N GLU A 64 9.40 -11.07 17.30
CA GLU A 64 10.58 -11.38 16.49
C GLU A 64 10.61 -10.58 15.18
N LEU A 65 9.47 -10.51 14.46
CA LEU A 65 9.35 -9.69 13.26
C LEU A 65 9.72 -8.24 13.56
N LYS A 66 9.16 -7.67 14.62
CA LYS A 66 9.43 -6.28 15.02
C LYS A 66 10.90 -6.05 15.32
N SER A 67 11.54 -6.92 16.10
CA SER A 67 12.98 -6.80 16.41
C SER A 67 13.84 -6.87 15.15
N LYS A 68 13.53 -7.77 14.21
CA LYS A 68 14.22 -7.85 12.91
C LYS A 68 14.06 -6.57 12.09
N LEU A 69 12.86 -6.00 12.06
CA LEU A 69 12.60 -4.73 11.38
C LEU A 69 13.41 -3.57 11.99
N GLU A 70 13.47 -3.49 13.32
CA GLU A 70 14.26 -2.49 14.03
C GLU A 70 15.76 -2.66 13.75
N GLU A 71 16.26 -3.89 13.79
CA GLU A 71 17.66 -4.20 13.46
C GLU A 71 18.03 -3.78 12.04
N TRP A 72 17.16 -4.09 11.06
CA TRP A 72 17.38 -3.68 9.67
C TRP A 72 17.36 -2.17 9.47
N GLU A 73 16.48 -1.44 10.18
CA GLU A 73 16.46 0.02 10.11
C GLU A 73 17.76 0.61 10.68
N VAL A 74 18.31 0.01 11.74
CA VAL A 74 19.63 0.39 12.29
C VAL A 74 20.74 0.09 11.28
N GLN A 75 20.79 -1.11 10.70
CA GLN A 75 21.79 -1.48 9.68
C GLN A 75 21.73 -0.53 8.48
N LYS A 76 20.53 -0.19 8.02
CA LYS A 76 20.31 0.77 6.93
C LYS A 76 20.87 2.15 7.27
N CYS A 77 20.67 2.63 8.50
CA CYS A 77 21.26 3.90 8.95
C CYS A 77 22.79 3.86 8.96
N VAL A 78 23.39 2.74 9.38
CA VAL A 78 24.85 2.55 9.36
C VAL A 78 25.41 2.59 7.94
N HIS A 79 24.82 1.84 7.00
CA HIS A 79 25.27 1.84 5.60
C HIS A 79 25.10 3.22 4.93
N ILE A 80 24.01 3.95 5.25
CA ILE A 80 23.84 5.33 4.76
C ILE A 80 24.95 6.24 5.30
N ALA A 81 25.28 6.14 6.59
CA ALA A 81 26.35 6.92 7.22
C ALA A 81 27.74 6.57 6.65
N GLN A 82 27.94 5.32 6.23
CA GLN A 82 29.18 4.83 5.61
C GLN A 82 29.22 5.03 4.09
N HIS A 83 28.18 5.61 3.48
CA HIS A 83 28.03 5.78 2.03
C HIS A 83 28.10 4.47 1.20
N GLU A 84 27.73 3.34 1.82
CA GLU A 84 27.75 2.01 1.21
C GLU A 84 26.44 1.71 0.46
N TRP A 85 26.20 2.43 -0.64
CA TRP A 85 24.96 2.33 -1.42
C TRP A 85 24.71 0.97 -2.08
N THR A 86 25.77 0.18 -2.29
CA THR A 86 25.68 -1.18 -2.84
C THR A 86 25.15 -2.18 -1.82
N ALA A 87 25.50 -2.02 -0.53
CA ALA A 87 25.01 -2.87 0.55
C ALA A 87 23.50 -2.66 0.81
N LEU A 88 22.99 -1.46 0.55
CA LEU A 88 21.54 -1.16 0.64
C LEU A 88 20.68 -1.96 -0.36
N LYS A 89 21.26 -2.43 -1.47
CA LYS A 89 20.54 -3.24 -2.47
C LYS A 89 20.38 -4.70 -2.06
N GLU A 90 21.20 -5.17 -1.11
CA GLU A 90 21.16 -6.54 -0.59
C GLU A 90 20.28 -6.68 0.66
N ILE A 91 19.76 -5.57 1.20
CA ILE A 91 18.80 -5.61 2.30
C ILE A 91 17.59 -6.43 1.84
N PRO A 92 17.25 -7.53 2.52
CA PRO A 92 16.10 -8.36 2.18
C PRO A 92 14.87 -7.48 2.01
N LEU A 93 14.09 -7.74 0.96
CA LEU A 93 12.87 -7.00 0.69
C LEU A 93 12.01 -7.04 1.97
N VAL A 94 12.00 -5.94 2.73
CA VAL A 94 11.38 -5.87 4.06
C VAL A 94 9.91 -6.29 3.97
N GLU A 95 9.30 -5.93 2.85
CA GLU A 95 7.97 -6.33 2.42
C GLU A 95 7.77 -7.85 2.38
N ALA A 96 8.75 -8.63 1.90
CA ALA A 96 8.63 -10.08 1.82
C ALA A 96 8.60 -10.75 3.21
N HIS A 97 9.37 -10.23 4.17
CA HIS A 97 9.35 -10.74 5.55
C HIS A 97 8.06 -10.36 6.28
N ILE A 98 7.60 -9.12 6.09
CA ILE A 98 6.31 -8.66 6.61
C ILE A 98 5.19 -9.54 6.01
N LEU A 99 5.12 -9.66 4.68
CA LEU A 99 4.13 -10.50 4.00
C LEU A 99 4.19 -11.96 4.44
N GLY A 100 5.39 -12.52 4.61
CA GLY A 100 5.57 -13.89 5.11
C GLY A 100 4.96 -14.10 6.50
N ALA A 101 5.18 -13.15 7.42
CA ALA A 101 4.61 -13.20 8.76
C ALA A 101 3.07 -13.11 8.73
N TRP A 102 2.52 -12.18 7.94
CA TRP A 102 1.06 -12.01 7.81
C TRP A 102 0.38 -13.16 7.05
N ASN A 103 1.05 -13.77 6.07
CA ASN A 103 0.56 -14.95 5.34
C ASN A 103 0.46 -16.19 6.22
N GLY A 104 1.35 -16.32 7.21
CA GLY A 104 1.35 -17.44 8.14
C GLY A 104 0.15 -17.46 9.10
N LEU A 105 -0.57 -16.35 9.24
CA LEU A 105 -1.70 -16.26 10.17
C LEU A 105 -2.74 -17.37 9.90
N PRO A 106 -3.48 -17.84 10.91
CA PRO A 106 -4.56 -18.79 10.71
C PRO A 106 -5.70 -18.21 9.86
N GLU A 107 -6.50 -19.07 9.25
CA GLU A 107 -7.70 -18.65 8.50
C GLU A 107 -8.78 -18.02 9.40
N CYS A 108 -8.82 -18.38 10.69
CA CYS A 108 -9.74 -17.77 11.66
C CYS A 108 -9.47 -16.29 11.93
N CYS A 109 -8.31 -15.76 11.52
CA CYS A 109 -7.92 -14.36 11.64
C CYS A 109 -8.26 -13.57 10.36
N SER A 110 -9.44 -13.80 9.78
CA SER A 110 -9.84 -13.26 8.47
C SER A 110 -9.84 -11.73 8.41
N GLU A 111 -10.36 -11.05 9.44
CA GLU A 111 -10.47 -9.59 9.48
C GLU A 111 -9.11 -8.94 9.74
N VAL A 112 -8.31 -9.56 10.60
CA VAL A 112 -6.92 -9.17 10.85
C VAL A 112 -6.09 -9.26 9.57
N LYS A 113 -6.23 -10.34 8.80
CA LYS A 113 -5.58 -10.52 7.49
C LYS A 113 -6.05 -9.49 6.47
N LYS A 114 -7.37 -9.26 6.36
CA LYS A 114 -7.93 -8.24 5.46
C LYS A 114 -7.37 -6.85 5.76
N LEU A 115 -7.28 -6.48 7.04
CA LEU A 115 -6.67 -5.22 7.46
C LEU A 115 -5.22 -5.15 7.01
N ALA A 116 -4.44 -6.19 7.30
CA ALA A 116 -3.02 -6.22 7.01
C ALA A 116 -2.76 -6.10 5.50
N TYR A 117 -3.42 -6.91 4.69
CA TYR A 117 -3.29 -6.84 3.23
C TYR A 117 -3.81 -5.52 2.68
N GLY A 118 -4.93 -5.02 3.19
CA GLY A 118 -5.45 -3.71 2.86
C GLY A 118 -4.39 -2.62 3.04
N VAL A 119 -3.79 -2.53 4.23
CA VAL A 119 -2.77 -1.53 4.53
C VAL A 119 -1.49 -1.74 3.71
N LEU A 120 -1.04 -2.98 3.53
CA LEU A 120 0.13 -3.30 2.70
C LEU A 120 -0.06 -2.90 1.23
N THR A 121 -1.28 -2.99 0.70
CA THR A 121 -1.59 -2.58 -0.68
C THR A 121 -1.73 -1.06 -0.87
N ILE A 122 -1.88 -0.27 0.20
CA ILE A 122 -1.90 1.20 0.10
C ILE A 122 -0.58 1.72 -0.45
N PHE A 123 0.53 1.09 -0.07
CA PHE A 123 1.87 1.47 -0.51
C PHE A 123 2.23 0.81 -1.83
N GLY A 124 1.46 1.11 -2.89
CA GLY A 124 2.02 1.01 -4.24
C GLY A 124 3.24 1.93 -4.32
N SER A 125 4.38 1.44 -4.80
CA SER A 125 5.66 2.18 -4.82
C SER A 125 5.47 3.68 -5.09
N THR A 126 6.23 4.54 -4.39
CA THR A 126 6.17 6.00 -4.57
C THR A 126 6.27 6.38 -6.05
N HIS A 127 7.12 5.67 -6.80
CA HIS A 127 7.23 5.76 -8.24
C HIS A 127 5.90 5.55 -8.99
N SER A 128 5.12 4.52 -8.65
CA SER A 128 3.82 4.25 -9.30
C SER A 128 2.80 5.35 -9.00
N CYS A 129 2.79 5.86 -7.76
CA CYS A 129 1.95 6.98 -7.38
C CYS A 129 2.35 8.26 -8.13
N GLU A 130 3.65 8.59 -8.15
CA GLU A 130 4.21 9.73 -8.87
C GLU A 130 3.95 9.66 -10.38
N GLN A 131 4.13 8.47 -10.98
CA GLN A 131 3.83 8.23 -12.38
C GLN A 131 2.35 8.44 -12.66
N ALA A 132 1.45 7.93 -11.81
CA ALA A 132 0.00 8.14 -11.96
C ALA A 132 -0.38 9.62 -11.85
N PHE A 133 0.16 10.37 -10.89
CA PHE A 133 -0.09 11.81 -10.75
C PHE A 133 0.49 12.63 -11.90
N SER A 134 1.71 12.32 -12.35
CA SER A 134 2.31 12.93 -13.53
C SER A 134 1.44 12.70 -14.77
N CYS A 135 0.96 11.47 -14.96
CA CYS A 135 0.02 11.14 -16.01
C CYS A 135 -1.28 11.92 -15.89
N MET A 136 -1.82 12.07 -14.68
CA MET A 136 -3.03 12.86 -14.42
C MET A 136 -2.84 14.33 -14.79
N ASN A 137 -1.69 14.94 -14.47
CA ASN A 137 -1.37 16.32 -14.85
C ASN A 137 -1.25 16.50 -16.37
N ILE A 138 -0.66 15.52 -17.08
CA ILE A 138 -0.59 15.52 -18.54
C ILE A 138 -2.00 15.41 -19.16
N ILE A 139 -2.86 14.55 -18.60
CA ILE A 139 -4.22 14.34 -19.09
C ILE A 139 -5.09 15.58 -18.80
N LYS A 140 -4.96 16.17 -17.61
CA LYS A 140 -5.66 17.39 -17.16
C LYS A 140 -4.85 18.67 -17.47
N ASN A 141 -4.38 18.82 -18.70
CA ASN A 141 -3.75 20.08 -19.13
C ASN A 141 -4.84 21.18 -19.23
N LYS A 142 -4.46 22.45 -18.95
CA LYS A 142 -5.29 23.66 -19.08
C LYS A 142 -6.05 23.79 -20.41
N VAL A 143 -5.56 23.16 -21.48
CA VAL A 143 -6.19 23.19 -22.82
C VAL A 143 -7.37 22.19 -22.94
N ARG A 144 -7.57 21.29 -21.97
CA ARG A 144 -8.62 20.26 -22.01
C ARG A 144 -9.70 20.55 -20.97
N SER A 145 -10.64 21.41 -21.31
CA SER A 145 -11.76 21.83 -20.45
C SER A 145 -12.93 20.82 -20.38
N GLN A 146 -12.99 19.84 -21.28
CA GLN A 146 -14.13 18.92 -21.43
C GLN A 146 -13.93 17.53 -20.79
N LEU A 147 -12.83 17.33 -20.07
CA LEU A 147 -12.46 15.99 -19.59
C LEU A 147 -13.24 15.63 -18.33
N THR A 148 -14.19 14.70 -18.44
CA THR A 148 -14.95 14.22 -17.26
C THR A 148 -14.12 13.25 -16.41
N ASN A 149 -14.53 13.05 -15.15
CA ASN A 149 -13.88 12.10 -14.24
C ASN A 149 -13.84 10.66 -14.82
N LYS A 150 -14.87 10.24 -15.56
CA LYS A 150 -14.90 8.92 -16.21
C LYS A 150 -13.83 8.78 -17.30
N ASN A 151 -13.62 9.85 -18.08
CA ASN A 151 -12.59 9.89 -19.13
C ASN A 151 -11.19 9.87 -18.49
N LEU A 152 -11.00 10.58 -17.38
CA LEU A 152 -9.74 10.62 -16.65
C LEU A 152 -9.37 9.26 -16.08
N GLU A 153 -10.33 8.60 -15.42
CA GLU A 153 -10.17 7.26 -14.87
C GLU A 153 -9.77 6.25 -15.96
N SER A 154 -10.46 6.28 -17.09
CA SER A 154 -10.16 5.40 -18.24
C SER A 154 -8.75 5.64 -18.80
N CYS A 155 -8.33 6.90 -18.94
CA CYS A 155 -6.98 7.25 -19.40
C CYS A 155 -5.88 6.82 -18.41
N LEU A 156 -6.15 6.90 -17.11
CA LEU A 156 -5.21 6.45 -16.07
C LEU A 156 -5.06 4.94 -16.10
N LYS A 157 -6.16 4.18 -16.17
CA LYS A 157 -6.15 2.71 -16.27
C LYS A 157 -5.35 2.22 -17.48
N LEU A 158 -5.45 2.90 -18.63
CA LEU A 158 -4.65 2.59 -19.82
C LEU A 158 -3.14 2.84 -19.64
N LYS A 159 -2.76 3.77 -18.76
CA LYS A 159 -1.36 4.13 -18.52
C LYS A 159 -0.70 3.34 -17.39
N THR A 160 -1.46 2.91 -16.39
CA THR A 160 -0.96 2.15 -15.24
C THR A 160 -1.00 0.65 -15.54
N SER A 161 0.14 0.08 -15.95
CA SER A 161 0.46 -1.37 -15.99
C SER A 161 -0.40 -2.30 -16.87
N TYR A 162 -1.61 -1.90 -17.28
CA TYR A 162 -2.43 -2.67 -18.21
C TYR A 162 -1.85 -2.56 -19.62
N LYS A 163 -1.40 -3.68 -20.19
CA LYS A 163 -1.07 -3.80 -21.62
C LYS A 163 -2.31 -4.31 -22.35
N PRO A 164 -3.20 -3.45 -22.87
CA PRO A 164 -4.33 -3.91 -23.66
C PRO A 164 -3.82 -4.71 -24.86
N ASP A 165 -4.47 -5.82 -25.16
CA ASP A 165 -4.24 -6.56 -26.40
C ASP A 165 -4.77 -5.74 -27.58
N LEU A 166 -3.89 -4.91 -28.13
CA LEU A 166 -4.19 -3.99 -29.23
C LEU A 166 -4.64 -4.72 -30.49
N ILE A 167 -4.19 -5.96 -30.70
CA ILE A 167 -4.55 -6.77 -31.87
C ILE A 167 -5.99 -7.26 -31.74
N LYS A 168 -6.40 -7.66 -30.54
CA LYS A 168 -7.79 -8.04 -30.28
C LYS A 168 -8.74 -6.85 -30.38
N LEU A 169 -8.32 -5.68 -29.90
CA LEU A 169 -9.13 -4.45 -29.96
C LEU A 169 -9.28 -3.93 -31.39
N SER A 170 -8.20 -3.93 -32.19
CA SER A 170 -8.24 -3.41 -33.56
C SER A 170 -9.16 -4.22 -34.47
N LYS A 171 -9.29 -5.53 -34.23
CA LYS A 171 -10.21 -6.40 -34.98
C LYS A 171 -11.70 -6.12 -34.71
N GLY A 172 -12.03 -5.51 -33.57
CA GLY A 172 -13.41 -5.18 -33.19
C GLY A 172 -13.83 -3.75 -33.50
N MET A 173 -12.89 -2.85 -33.82
CA MET A 173 -13.19 -1.46 -34.17
C MET A 173 -13.46 -1.34 -35.67
N GLN A 174 -14.71 -1.08 -36.04
CA GLN A 174 -15.07 -0.74 -37.41
C GLN A 174 -14.51 0.64 -37.72
N SER A 175 -13.51 0.72 -38.61
CA SER A 175 -12.91 1.98 -39.03
C SER A 175 -13.96 2.84 -39.72
N GLN A 176 -14.40 3.91 -39.06
CA GLN A 176 -15.17 4.97 -39.71
C GLN A 176 -14.16 5.78 -40.54
N CYS A 177 -14.29 5.72 -41.86
CA CYS A 177 -13.51 6.59 -42.74
C CYS A 177 -13.95 8.04 -42.51
N SER A 178 -12.99 8.91 -42.20
CA SER A 178 -13.21 10.35 -42.19
C SER A 178 -13.63 10.79 -43.59
N HIS A 179 -14.70 11.57 -43.69
CA HIS A 179 -15.17 12.17 -44.94
C HIS A 179 -14.42 13.47 -45.26
#